data_AF-A0A7S0AFP7-F1
#
_entry.id   AF-A0A7S0AFP7-F1
#
_cell.length_a   1.000
_cell.length_b   1.000
_cell.length_c   1.000
_cell.angle_alpha   90.00
_cell.angle_beta   90.00
_cell.angle_gamma   90.00
#
_symmetry.space_group_name_H-M   'P 1'
#
loop_
_entity.id
_entity.type
_entity.pdbx_description
1 polymer ?
#
loop_
_entity_poly.entity_id
_entity_poly.type
_entity_poly.pdbx_seq_one_letter_code
_entity_poly.pdbx_strand_id
1 'polypeptide(L)'
;KKADEVPWLFEVSRVDGVTGPRAVMPIGQEDAGLDRVCGGAIDFRSPSNYVFLPRWMMLALALKPRDVVDVRLIEDVPPGSAVRLRPHRSEFLQISNHQAVLETELKHYSALTRGSTIPFDYMGKRYYFDVVDLRSSPRGEKVSMAKVQDCDLAAEFTKAKDQMMKAKDKKK
;
A
#
# COMPACT_ATOMS: atom_id res chain seq x y z
N LYS A 1 30.18 -10.61 10.40
CA LYS A 1 29.16 -9.73 9.78
C LYS A 1 27.87 -10.52 9.72
N LYS A 2 26.91 -10.22 10.59
CA LYS A 2 25.56 -10.79 10.50
C LYS A 2 25.03 -10.26 9.17
N ALA A 3 24.80 -11.13 8.18
CA ALA A 3 24.09 -10.70 6.98
C ALA A 3 22.72 -10.25 7.49
N ASP A 4 22.42 -8.96 7.33
CA ASP A 4 21.08 -8.47 7.62
C ASP A 4 20.12 -9.33 6.81
N GLU A 5 19.28 -10.10 7.51
CA GLU A 5 18.37 -11.05 6.88
C GLU A 5 17.41 -10.21 6.04
N VAL A 6 17.61 -10.22 4.72
CA VAL A 6 16.83 -9.38 3.81
C VAL A 6 15.37 -9.72 4.03
N PRO A 7 14.49 -8.74 4.32
CA PRO A 7 13.08 -9.03 4.51
C PRO A 7 12.57 -9.76 3.26
N TRP A 8 11.97 -10.93 3.46
CA TRP A 8 11.46 -11.77 2.39
C TRP A 8 10.25 -11.05 1.79
N LEU A 9 10.50 -10.29 0.73
CA LEU A 9 9.47 -9.56 0.00
C LEU A 9 8.95 -10.41 -1.15
N PHE A 10 7.64 -10.43 -1.28
CA PHE A 10 6.96 -11.15 -2.34
C PHE A 10 6.17 -10.16 -3.20
N GLU A 11 6.33 -10.29 -4.50
CA GLU A 11 5.36 -9.77 -5.45
C GLU A 11 4.17 -10.71 -5.49
N VAL A 12 2.97 -10.15 -5.33
CA VAL A 12 1.71 -10.83 -5.60
C VAL A 12 1.10 -10.17 -6.83
N SER A 13 0.79 -10.97 -7.84
CA SER A 13 0.28 -10.45 -9.10
C SER A 13 -0.89 -11.26 -9.64
N ARG A 14 -1.71 -10.58 -10.44
CA ARG A 14 -2.76 -11.20 -11.24
C ARG A 14 -2.10 -11.94 -12.40
N VAL A 15 -2.68 -13.07 -12.76
CA VAL A 15 -2.22 -13.95 -13.84
C VAL A 15 -3.20 -13.86 -15.00
N ASP A 16 -2.72 -13.40 -16.15
CA ASP A 16 -3.54 -13.24 -17.35
C ASP A 16 -4.18 -14.57 -17.77
N GLY A 17 -5.50 -14.53 -17.99
CA GLY A 17 -6.29 -15.72 -18.35
C GLY A 17 -6.57 -16.71 -17.22
N VAL A 18 -6.00 -16.51 -16.01
CA VAL A 18 -6.18 -17.42 -14.86
C VAL A 18 -6.87 -16.74 -13.70
N THR A 19 -6.45 -15.53 -13.32
CA THR A 19 -7.14 -14.76 -12.27
C THR A 19 -8.52 -14.35 -12.76
N GLY A 20 -9.55 -14.57 -11.93
CA GLY A 20 -10.93 -14.22 -12.25
C GLY A 20 -11.14 -12.72 -12.52
N PRO A 21 -12.28 -12.31 -13.10
CA PRO A 21 -12.53 -10.90 -13.42
C PRO A 21 -12.49 -10.01 -12.18
N ARG A 22 -12.01 -8.76 -12.35
CA ARG A 22 -11.84 -7.78 -11.27
C ARG A 22 -13.12 -7.65 -10.43
N ALA A 23 -12.94 -7.64 -9.11
CA ALA A 23 -14.02 -7.54 -8.15
C ALA A 23 -14.69 -6.17 -8.20
N VAL A 24 -15.99 -6.13 -7.87
CA VAL A 24 -16.69 -4.86 -7.63
C VAL A 24 -16.16 -4.27 -6.34
N MET A 25 -15.72 -3.02 -6.40
CA MET A 25 -15.15 -2.34 -5.24
C MET A 25 -16.21 -1.96 -4.20
N PRO A 26 -15.87 -1.94 -2.91
CA PRO A 26 -16.76 -1.43 -1.87
C PRO A 26 -17.19 0.01 -2.16
N ILE A 27 -18.37 0.39 -1.67
CA ILE A 27 -18.89 1.76 -1.81
C ILE A 27 -17.85 2.79 -1.32
N GLY A 28 -17.54 3.76 -2.18
CA GLY A 28 -16.57 4.82 -1.89
C GLY A 28 -15.11 4.44 -2.13
N GLN A 29 -14.83 3.24 -2.65
CA GLN A 29 -13.51 2.84 -3.13
C GLN A 29 -13.53 2.66 -4.65
N GLU A 30 -12.43 3.04 -5.29
CA GLU A 30 -12.22 2.89 -6.72
C GLU A 30 -11.23 1.75 -6.95
N ASP A 31 -11.37 1.08 -8.09
CA ASP A 31 -10.42 0.08 -8.51
C ASP A 31 -9.08 0.76 -8.81
N ALA A 32 -8.02 0.35 -8.11
CA ALA A 32 -6.70 0.92 -8.29
C ALA A 32 -6.08 0.56 -9.67
N GLY A 33 -6.65 -0.43 -10.37
CA GLY A 33 -6.15 -0.89 -11.66
C GLY A 33 -4.75 -1.51 -11.57
N LEU A 34 -4.32 -1.93 -10.37
CA LEU A 34 -3.03 -2.60 -10.20
C LEU A 34 -3.15 -4.08 -10.54
N ASP A 35 -2.12 -4.59 -11.20
CA ASP A 35 -1.96 -6.02 -11.50
C ASP A 35 -0.89 -6.68 -10.64
N ARG A 36 -0.10 -5.88 -9.91
CA ARG A 36 0.94 -6.36 -8.99
C ARG A 36 1.07 -5.46 -7.76
N VAL A 37 1.44 -6.07 -6.64
CA VAL A 37 1.66 -5.42 -5.35
C VAL A 37 2.74 -6.19 -4.59
N CYS A 38 3.55 -5.47 -3.82
CA CYS A 38 4.58 -6.05 -2.98
C CYS A 38 4.19 -6.04 -1.49
N GLY A 39 4.57 -7.09 -0.77
CA GLY A 39 4.42 -7.19 0.69
C GLY A 39 5.41 -8.20 1.29
N GLY A 40 5.61 -8.11 2.61
CA GLY A 40 6.42 -9.09 3.36
C GLY A 40 5.56 -10.26 3.85
N ALA A 41 6.18 -11.44 3.97
CA ALA A 41 5.54 -12.58 4.62
C ALA A 41 5.59 -12.43 6.16
N ILE A 42 4.47 -12.70 6.82
CA ILE A 42 4.39 -12.72 8.29
C ILE A 42 4.74 -14.12 8.82
N ASP A 43 4.18 -15.15 8.19
CA ASP A 43 4.46 -16.55 8.49
C ASP A 43 4.20 -17.44 7.25
N PHE A 44 4.54 -18.72 7.36
CA PHE A 44 4.36 -19.73 6.31
C PHE A 44 3.44 -20.87 6.78
N ARG A 45 2.37 -20.54 7.50
CA ARG A 45 1.44 -21.54 8.08
C ARG A 45 0.22 -21.83 7.20
N SER A 46 0.12 -21.20 6.03
CA SER A 46 -1.01 -21.42 5.13
C SER A 46 -1.01 -22.87 4.58
N PRO A 47 -2.18 -23.46 4.31
CA PRO A 47 -2.25 -24.74 3.62
C PRO A 47 -1.55 -24.68 2.25
N SER A 48 -1.08 -25.84 1.77
CA SER A 48 -0.43 -25.94 0.45
C SER A 48 -1.31 -25.35 -0.65
N ASN A 49 -0.70 -24.54 -1.53
CA ASN A 49 -1.37 -23.82 -2.62
C ASN A 49 -2.38 -22.75 -2.19
N TYR A 50 -2.37 -22.33 -0.92
CA TYR A 50 -3.14 -21.18 -0.44
C TYR A 50 -2.22 -20.11 0.12
N VAL A 51 -2.59 -18.85 -0.11
CA VAL A 51 -1.99 -17.67 0.52
C VAL A 51 -3.09 -16.84 1.15
N PHE A 52 -2.82 -16.28 2.33
CA PHE A 52 -3.71 -15.33 2.98
C PHE A 52 -3.19 -13.92 2.74
N LEU A 53 -3.97 -13.11 2.03
CA LEU A 53 -3.61 -11.74 1.72
C LEU A 53 -4.38 -10.77 2.61
N PRO A 54 -3.72 -9.72 3.11
CA PRO A 54 -4.41 -8.59 3.72
C PRO A 54 -5.46 -8.02 2.78
N ARG A 55 -6.59 -7.58 3.35
CA ARG A 55 -7.71 -7.02 2.57
C ARG A 55 -7.29 -5.88 1.65
N TRP A 56 -6.32 -5.05 2.05
CA TRP A 56 -5.84 -3.94 1.22
C TRP A 56 -5.12 -4.42 -0.05
N MET A 57 -4.36 -5.53 0.00
CA MET A 57 -3.72 -6.11 -1.19
C MET A 57 -4.77 -6.70 -2.12
N MET A 58 -5.76 -7.41 -1.57
CA MET A 58 -6.89 -7.93 -2.35
C MET A 58 -7.65 -6.80 -3.07
N LEU A 59 -7.88 -5.67 -2.39
CA LEU A 59 -8.53 -4.51 -2.98
C LEU A 59 -7.67 -3.82 -4.04
N ALA A 60 -6.36 -3.67 -3.79
CA ALA A 60 -5.44 -3.09 -4.76
C ALA A 60 -5.43 -3.88 -6.08
N LEU A 61 -5.47 -5.20 -5.98
CA LEU A 61 -5.54 -6.13 -7.11
C LEU A 61 -6.98 -6.44 -7.58
N ALA A 62 -8.02 -5.87 -6.96
CA ALA A 62 -9.43 -6.21 -7.19
C ALA A 62 -9.70 -7.73 -7.25
N LEU A 63 -9.15 -8.48 -6.27
CA LEU A 63 -9.29 -9.93 -6.15
C LEU A 63 -10.58 -10.33 -5.43
N LYS A 64 -11.09 -11.51 -5.79
CA LYS A 64 -12.14 -12.23 -5.07
C LYS A 64 -11.52 -13.35 -4.23
N PRO A 65 -12.16 -13.78 -3.14
CA PRO A 65 -11.72 -14.97 -2.42
C PRO A 65 -11.62 -16.18 -3.36
N ARG A 66 -10.51 -16.91 -3.25
CA ARG A 66 -10.14 -18.07 -4.10
C ARG A 66 -9.70 -17.74 -5.53
N ASP A 67 -9.51 -16.47 -5.88
CA ASP A 67 -8.78 -16.14 -7.10
C ASP A 67 -7.36 -16.68 -7.04
N VAL A 68 -6.87 -17.17 -8.18
CA VAL A 68 -5.48 -17.61 -8.34
C VAL A 68 -4.60 -16.39 -8.61
N VAL A 69 -3.45 -16.33 -7.94
CA VAL A 69 -2.44 -15.27 -8.06
C VAL A 69 -1.06 -15.90 -8.22
N ASP A 70 -0.13 -15.19 -8.85
CA ASP A 70 1.30 -15.55 -8.82
C ASP A 70 1.93 -14.91 -7.59
N VAL A 71 2.78 -15.67 -6.90
CA VAL A 71 3.53 -15.21 -5.72
C VAL A 71 5.00 -15.49 -5.97
N ARG A 72 5.79 -14.42 -6.08
CA ARG A 72 7.21 -14.49 -6.42
C ARG A 72 8.06 -13.77 -5.40
N LEU A 73 9.11 -14.44 -4.93
CA LEU A 73 10.16 -13.79 -4.12
C LEU A 73 10.87 -12.73 -4.99
N ILE A 74 10.99 -11.51 -4.48
CA ILE A 74 11.68 -10.40 -5.14
C ILE A 74 12.75 -9.82 -4.22
N GLU A 75 13.95 -9.61 -4.76
CA GLU A 75 15.11 -9.11 -4.00
C GLU A 75 15.48 -7.67 -4.38
N ASP A 76 15.06 -7.24 -5.56
CA ASP A 76 15.43 -5.99 -6.25
C ASP A 76 14.57 -4.78 -5.85
N VAL A 77 13.73 -4.90 -4.83
CA VAL A 77 12.97 -3.76 -4.30
C VAL A 77 13.94 -2.80 -3.58
N PRO A 78 14.06 -1.53 -4.01
CA PRO A 78 14.97 -0.59 -3.39
C PRO A 78 14.42 -0.06 -2.05
N PRO A 79 15.29 0.35 -1.12
CA PRO A 79 14.85 1.09 0.08
C PRO A 79 14.15 2.38 -0.32
N GLY A 80 13.10 2.76 0.41
CA GLY A 80 12.38 4.01 0.20
C GLY A 80 13.12 5.21 0.82
N SER A 81 13.07 6.36 0.15
CA SER A 81 13.56 7.65 0.68
C SER A 81 12.43 8.61 1.02
N ALA A 82 11.39 8.66 0.18
CA ALA A 82 10.23 9.50 0.42
C ALA A 82 8.95 8.86 -0.12
N VAL A 83 7.84 9.11 0.56
CA VAL A 83 6.50 8.72 0.14
C VAL A 83 5.57 9.93 0.14
N ARG A 84 4.74 10.02 -0.88
CA ARG A 84 3.66 10.99 -0.94
C ARG A 84 2.32 10.29 -0.77
N LEU A 85 1.65 10.59 0.32
CA LEU A 85 0.37 9.99 0.68
C LEU A 85 -0.79 10.96 0.45
N ARG A 86 -1.93 10.42 0.03
CA ARG A 86 -3.19 11.16 -0.07
C ARG A 86 -4.21 10.60 0.90
N PRO A 87 -4.50 11.30 2.02
CA PRO A 87 -5.57 10.87 2.90
C PRO A 87 -6.92 10.96 2.17
N HIS A 88 -7.80 9.98 2.42
CA HIS A 88 -9.15 10.00 1.87
C HIS A 88 -10.02 11.06 2.57
N ARG A 89 -9.80 11.27 3.87
CA ARG A 89 -10.53 12.22 4.72
C ARG A 89 -9.59 13.26 5.31
N SER A 90 -9.97 14.54 5.24
CA SER A 90 -9.17 15.64 5.79
C SER A 90 -9.08 15.61 7.32
N GLU A 91 -9.99 14.91 7.98
CA GLU A 91 -10.00 14.72 9.43
C GLU A 91 -8.68 14.18 9.97
N PHE A 92 -7.99 13.30 9.23
CA PHE A 92 -6.68 12.79 9.65
C PHE A 92 -5.65 13.92 9.81
N LEU A 93 -5.69 14.92 8.92
CA LEU A 93 -4.79 16.07 8.96
C LEU A 93 -5.09 17.02 10.12
N GLN A 94 -6.25 16.88 10.78
CA GLN A 94 -6.63 17.66 11.97
C GLN A 94 -6.18 17.01 13.28
N ILE A 95 -5.67 15.77 13.23
CA ILE A 95 -5.15 15.07 14.40
C ILE A 95 -3.84 15.74 14.84
N SER A 96 -3.73 15.97 16.15
CA SER A 96 -2.50 16.45 16.77
C SER A 96 -1.37 15.44 16.54
N ASN A 97 -0.24 15.89 16.00
CA ASN A 97 0.91 15.05 15.68
C ASN A 97 0.62 13.88 14.70
N HIS A 98 -0.19 14.14 13.68
CA HIS A 98 -0.53 13.15 12.63
C HIS A 98 0.69 12.56 11.90
N GLN A 99 1.83 13.25 11.87
CA GLN A 99 3.08 12.72 11.32
C GLN A 99 3.63 11.54 12.15
N ALA A 100 3.72 11.68 13.48
CA ALA A 100 4.20 10.59 14.33
C ALA A 100 3.26 9.37 14.30
N VAL A 101 1.94 9.61 14.22
CA VAL A 101 0.95 8.53 14.03
C VAL A 101 1.25 7.78 12.74
N LEU A 102 1.45 8.50 11.64
CA LEU A 102 1.78 7.89 10.35
C LEU A 102 3.08 7.09 10.41
N GLU A 103 4.15 7.65 10.97
CA GLU A 103 5.45 6.98 11.09
C GLU A 103 5.35 5.69 11.91
N THR A 104 4.52 5.68 12.94
CA THR A 104 4.27 4.49 13.75
C THR A 104 3.53 3.43 12.94
N GLU A 105 2.47 3.80 12.23
CA GLU A 105 1.67 2.88 11.42
C GLU A 105 2.43 2.34 10.21
N LEU A 106 3.29 3.15 9.58
CA LEU A 106 4.11 2.73 8.44
C LEU A 106 5.12 1.63 8.80
N LYS A 107 5.55 1.53 10.05
CA LYS A 107 6.45 0.44 10.51
C LYS A 107 5.80 -0.94 10.42
N HIS A 108 4.48 -1.01 10.35
CA HIS A 108 3.77 -2.29 10.15
C HIS A 108 3.77 -2.77 8.70
N TYR A 109 4.30 -1.98 7.77
CA TYR A 109 4.39 -2.33 6.36
C TYR A 109 5.85 -2.64 6.01
N SER A 110 6.09 -3.78 5.34
CA SER A 110 7.44 -4.10 4.84
C SER A 110 7.78 -3.32 3.58
N ALA A 111 6.78 -3.09 2.73
CA ALA A 111 6.92 -2.38 1.46
C ALA A 111 5.64 -1.61 1.12
N LEU A 112 5.79 -0.60 0.26
CA LEU A 112 4.68 0.13 -0.35
C LEU A 112 4.70 -0.03 -1.87
N THR A 113 3.51 -0.01 -2.46
CA THR A 113 3.31 -0.04 -3.92
C THR A 113 2.59 1.24 -4.34
N ARG A 114 3.13 1.94 -5.34
CA ARG A 114 2.55 3.17 -5.87
C ARG A 114 1.19 2.88 -6.52
N GLY A 115 0.19 3.69 -6.21
CA GLY A 115 -1.19 3.53 -6.66
C GLY A 115 -2.05 2.68 -5.74
N SER A 116 -1.47 1.98 -4.76
CA SER A 116 -2.26 1.23 -3.78
C SER A 116 -2.92 2.15 -2.76
N THR A 117 -3.98 1.66 -2.11
CA THR A 117 -4.58 2.30 -0.95
C THR A 117 -4.27 1.47 0.29
N ILE A 118 -3.59 2.09 1.26
CA ILE A 118 -3.24 1.46 2.54
C ILE A 118 -4.15 2.00 3.65
N PRO A 119 -4.66 1.13 4.54
CA PRO A 119 -5.40 1.54 5.71
C PRO A 119 -4.52 1.72 6.94
N PHE A 120 -4.83 2.70 7.78
CA PHE A 120 -4.29 2.84 9.13
C PHE A 120 -5.42 2.91 10.15
N ASP A 121 -5.23 2.28 11.30
CA ASP A 121 -6.23 2.23 12.36
C ASP A 121 -5.74 3.10 13.52
N TYR A 122 -6.43 4.21 13.80
CA TYR A 122 -6.05 5.14 14.85
C TYR A 122 -7.25 5.52 15.71
N MET A 123 -7.12 5.35 17.03
CA MET A 123 -8.18 5.60 18.03
C MET A 123 -9.52 4.94 17.67
N GLY A 124 -9.49 3.68 17.22
CA GLY A 124 -10.69 2.92 16.85
C GLY A 124 -11.31 3.34 15.52
N LYS A 125 -10.65 4.22 14.76
CA LYS A 125 -11.11 4.69 13.45
C LYS A 125 -10.14 4.31 12.35
N ARG A 126 -10.69 3.79 11.26
CA ARG A 126 -9.94 3.40 10.08
C ARG A 126 -9.82 4.56 9.09
N TYR A 127 -8.60 4.96 8.79
CA TYR A 127 -8.24 5.94 7.78
C TYR A 127 -7.64 5.23 6.56
N TYR A 128 -7.82 5.82 5.38
CA TYR A 128 -7.31 5.28 4.12
C TYR A 128 -6.41 6.32 3.44
N PHE A 129 -5.30 5.85 2.88
CA PHE A 129 -4.30 6.67 2.22
C PHE A 129 -3.96 6.07 0.87
N ASP A 130 -4.04 6.87 -0.20
CA ASP A 130 -3.45 6.45 -1.47
C ASP A 130 -1.96 6.72 -1.45
N VAL A 131 -1.18 5.77 -1.96
CA VAL A 131 0.24 5.95 -2.22
C VAL A 131 0.39 6.63 -3.59
N VAL A 132 0.56 7.95 -3.61
CA VAL A 132 0.59 8.74 -4.85
C VAL A 132 1.94 8.68 -5.53
N ASP A 133 3.01 8.79 -4.75
CA ASP A 133 4.39 8.75 -5.26
C ASP A 133 5.29 8.02 -4.26
N LEU A 134 6.27 7.31 -4.79
CA LEU A 134 7.31 6.61 -4.02
C LEU A 134 8.66 6.92 -4.63
N ARG A 135 9.64 7.22 -3.79
CA ARG A 135 11.02 7.48 -4.18
C ARG A 135 11.96 6.48 -3.53
N SER A 136 12.95 6.03 -4.28
CA SER A 136 14.01 5.15 -3.78
C SER A 136 15.13 5.94 -3.09
N SER A 137 15.80 5.31 -2.15
CA SER A 137 17.07 5.76 -1.56
C SER A 137 18.23 5.10 -2.30
N PRO A 138 19.38 5.79 -2.50
CA PRO A 138 19.67 7.17 -2.11
C PRO A 138 19.34 8.20 -3.19
N ARG A 139 19.09 7.78 -4.43
CA ARG A 139 19.00 8.68 -5.60
C ARG A 139 17.69 9.46 -5.72
N GLY A 140 16.65 9.09 -4.97
CA GLY A 140 15.35 9.77 -5.01
C GLY A 140 14.55 9.50 -6.29
N GLU A 141 14.87 8.43 -7.02
CA GLU A 141 14.21 8.07 -8.28
C GLU A 141 12.77 7.59 -8.02
N LYS A 142 11.84 7.91 -8.92
CA LYS A 142 10.47 7.44 -8.80
C LYS A 142 10.40 5.94 -9.07
N VAL A 143 9.88 5.20 -8.11
CA VAL A 143 9.75 3.74 -8.20
C VAL A 143 8.29 3.32 -8.05
N SER A 144 7.98 2.14 -8.57
CA SER A 144 6.64 1.56 -8.42
C SER A 144 6.47 0.86 -7.08
N MET A 145 7.56 0.35 -6.49
CA MET A 145 7.59 -0.35 -5.21
C MET A 145 8.83 0.07 -4.44
N ALA A 146 8.72 0.19 -3.13
CA ALA A 146 9.85 0.53 -2.25
C ALA A 146 9.72 -0.19 -0.91
N LYS A 147 10.85 -0.60 -0.33
CA LYS A 147 10.92 -1.09 1.05
C LYS A 147 10.71 0.10 1.99
N VAL A 148 9.93 -0.08 3.04
CA VAL A 148 9.68 0.99 4.02
C VAL A 148 10.02 0.58 5.45
N GLN A 149 10.19 -0.71 5.69
CA GLN A 149 10.69 -1.21 6.96
C GLN A 149 12.18 -0.87 7.11
N ASP A 150 12.57 -0.45 8.32
CA ASP A 150 13.93 -0.05 8.71
C ASP A 150 14.54 1.03 7.80
N CYS A 151 13.69 1.84 7.15
CA CYS A 151 14.08 2.97 6.30
C CYS A 151 13.63 4.30 6.91
N ASP A 152 14.48 5.32 6.84
CA ASP A 152 14.12 6.70 7.16
C ASP A 152 13.31 7.31 6.00
N LEU A 153 12.02 6.94 5.95
CA LEU A 153 11.11 7.35 4.90
C LEU A 153 10.49 8.71 5.21
N ALA A 154 10.83 9.74 4.43
CA ALA A 154 10.19 11.05 4.53
C ALA A 154 8.74 11.00 3.99
N ALA A 155 7.75 11.22 4.85
CA ALA A 155 6.35 11.20 4.46
C ALA A 155 5.77 12.61 4.22
N GLU A 156 5.25 12.82 3.01
CA GLU A 156 4.55 14.04 2.61
C GLU A 156 3.05 13.78 2.41
N PHE A 157 2.19 14.69 2.87
CA PHE A 157 0.76 14.62 2.62
C PHE A 157 0.33 15.53 1.46
N THR A 158 -0.62 15.05 0.68
CA THR A 158 -1.34 15.84 -0.34
C THR A 158 -2.73 16.24 0.17
N LYS A 159 -3.42 17.10 -0.60
CA LYS A 159 -4.81 17.48 -0.31
C LYS A 159 -5.69 16.23 -0.24
N ALA A 160 -6.54 16.18 0.78
CA ALA A 160 -7.42 15.05 0.99
C ALA A 160 -8.47 14.90 -0.13
N LYS A 161 -8.87 13.67 -0.44
CA LYS A 161 -9.86 13.38 -1.52
C LYS A 161 -11.18 14.11 -1.28
N ASP A 162 -11.69 14.11 -0.06
CA ASP A 162 -12.93 14.78 0.32
C ASP A 162 -12.92 16.31 0.10
N GLN A 163 -11.79 16.97 0.34
CA GLN A 163 -11.61 18.39 0.04
C GLN A 163 -11.63 18.66 -1.46
N MET A 164 -11.05 17.78 -2.27
CA MET A 164 -11.03 17.93 -3.73
C MET A 164 -12.42 17.72 -4.35
N MET A 165 -13.23 16.80 -3.82
CA MET A 165 -14.62 16.60 -4.26
C MET A 165 -15.47 17.84 -3.98
N LYS A 166 -15.44 18.37 -2.75
CA LYS A 166 -16.16 19.60 -2.38
C LYS A 166 -15.78 20.80 -3.25
N ALA A 167 -14.51 20.91 -3.66
CA ALA A 167 -14.04 21.98 -4.53
C ALA A 167 -14.53 21.84 -5.99
N LYS A 168 -14.75 20.61 -6.48
CA LYS A 168 -15.33 20.35 -7.79
C LYS A 168 -16.83 20.67 -7.81
N ASP A 169 -17.57 20.31 -6.77
CA ASP A 169 -19.01 20.64 -6.67
C ASP A 169 -19.26 22.15 -6.57
N LYS A 170 -18.39 22.92 -5.91
CA LYS A 170 -18.52 24.40 -5.86
C LYS A 170 -18.19 25.11 -7.17
N LYS A 171 -17.54 24.44 -8.11
CA LYS A 171 -17.17 25.01 -9.42
C LYS A 171 -18.17 24.66 -10.54
N LYS A 172 -19.19 23.87 -10.23
CA LYS A 172 -20.23 23.43 -11.14
C LYS A 172 -21.53 24.15 -10.82
#